data_AF-A0A7J4SHW0-F1
#
_entry.id   AF-A0A7J4SHW0-F1
#
_cell.length_a   1.000
_cell.length_b   1.000
_cell.length_c   1.000
_cell.angle_alpha   90.00
_cell.angle_beta   90.00
_cell.angle_gamma   90.00
#
_symmetry.space_group_name_H-M   'P 1'
#
loop_
_entity.id
_entity.type
_entity.pdbx_description
1 polymer ?
#
loop_
_entity_poly.entity_id
_entity_poly.type
_entity_poly.pdbx_seq_one_letter_code
_entity_poly.pdbx_strand_id
1 'polypeptide(L)' 'MQNHIEFDPEFALLTVSVNPGETIRAESGAMVSMAGVEMETKS' A
#
# COMPACT_ATOMS: atom_id res chain seq x y z
N MET A 1 -6.55 8.61 5.24
CA MET A 1 -5.22 8.12 4.82
C MET A 1 -4.11 8.56 5.78
N GLN A 2 -3.41 7.60 6.39
CA GLN A 2 -2.19 7.81 7.20
C GLN A 2 -1.05 6.99 6.60
N ASN A 3 0.17 7.52 6.57
CA ASN A 3 1.35 6.86 5.99
C ASN A 3 2.52 6.75 6.99
N HIS A 4 3.32 5.71 6.83
CA HIS A 4 4.57 5.49 7.57
C HIS A 4 5.62 4.92 6.62
N ILE A 5 6.81 5.53 6.58
CA ILE A 5 7.92 5.14 5.71
C ILE A 5 9.06 4.61 6.57
N GLU A 6 9.61 3.47 6.19
CA GLU A 6 10.73 2.80 6.86
C GLU A 6 11.86 2.47 5.86
N PHE A 7 13.08 2.31 6.38
CA PHE A 7 14.29 1.82 5.67
C PHE A 7 14.80 2.68 4.48
N ASP A 8 14.25 3.88 4.32
CA ASP A 8 14.77 4.93 3.43
C ASP A 8 16.14 5.43 3.96
N PRO A 9 17.20 5.57 3.12
CA PRO A 9 17.19 5.55 1.65
C PRO A 9 17.60 4.22 0.99
N GLU A 10 18.00 3.21 1.76
CA GLU A 10 18.57 1.98 1.19
C GLU A 10 17.50 1.14 0.47
N PHE A 11 16.30 1.04 1.06
CA PHE A 11 15.12 0.45 0.43
C PHE A 11 13.88 0.98 1.15
N ALA A 12 12.99 1.73 0.50
CA ALA A 12 11.82 2.28 1.19
C ALA A 12 10.68 1.24 1.31
N LEU A 13 10.12 1.11 2.50
CA LEU A 13 8.85 0.41 2.75
C LEU A 13 7.78 1.42 3.18
N LEU A 14 6.60 1.38 2.54
CA LEU A 14 5.47 2.24 2.88
C LEU A 14 4.33 1.41 3.49
N THR A 15 3.97 1.73 4.72
CA THR A 15 2.74 1.23 5.36
C THR A 15 1.65 2.29 5.27
N VAL A 16 0.48 1.93 4.74
CA VAL A 16 -0.66 2.84 4.57
C VAL A 16 -1.89 2.30 5.29
N SER A 17 -2.53 3.13 6.10
CA SER A 17 -3.88 2.86 6.61
C SER A 17 -4.93 3.46 5.68
N VAL A 18 -5.85 2.61 5.22
CA VAL A 18 -6.92 2.93 4.29
C VAL A 18 -8.24 2.88 5.04
N ASN A 19 -8.97 4.00 5.11
CA ASN A 19 -10.29 4.03 5.75
C ASN A 19 -11.37 3.40 4.84
N PRO A 20 -12.55 3.02 5.38
CA PRO A 20 -13.66 2.54 4.55
C PRO A 20 -14.00 3.52 3.41
N GLY A 21 -14.01 3.03 2.18
CA GLY A 21 -14.26 3.83 0.97
C GLY A 21 -13.03 4.54 0.40
N GLU A 22 -11.89 4.55 1.10
CA GLU A 22 -10.61 4.99 0.53
C GLU A 22 -10.03 3.86 -0.35
N THR A 23 -9.32 4.25 -1.41
CA THR A 23 -8.61 3.32 -2.28
C THR A 23 -7.24 3.90 -2.64
N ILE A 24 -6.28 3.02 -2.87
CA ILE A 24 -4.94 3.38 -3.35
C ILE A 24 -4.63 2.58 -4.61
N ARG A 25 -3.75 3.13 -5.44
CA ARG A 25 -3.18 2.40 -6.58
C ARG A 25 -1.73 2.07 -6.25
N ALA A 26 -1.34 0.85 -6.57
CA ALA A 26 0.04 0.40 -6.48
C ALA A 26 0.44 -0.22 -7.82
N GLU A 27 1.72 -0.10 -8.15
CA GLU A 27 2.30 -0.82 -9.28
C GLU A 27 2.22 -2.33 -9.06
N SER A 28 2.13 -3.10 -10.15
CA SER A 28 2.09 -4.56 -10.06
C SER A 28 3.35 -5.10 -9.38
N GLY A 29 3.17 -5.96 -8.38
CA GLY A 29 4.26 -6.52 -7.60
C GLY A 29 4.84 -5.59 -6.51
N ALA A 30 4.35 -4.35 -6.37
CA ALA A 30 4.81 -3.45 -5.30
C ALA A 30 4.19 -3.77 -3.92
N MET A 31 3.07 -4.52 -3.87
CA MET A 31 2.39 -4.90 -2.63
C MET A 31 3.17 -5.99 -1.90
N VAL A 32 3.65 -5.69 -0.68
CA VAL A 32 4.41 -6.62 0.17
C VAL A 32 3.48 -7.44 1.09
N SER A 33 2.49 -6.80 1.70
CA SER A 33 1.51 -7.42 2.61
C SER A 33 0.22 -6.59 2.67
N MET A 34 -0.90 -7.22 3.02
CA MET A 34 -2.20 -6.56 3.16
C MET A 34 -3.07 -7.24 4.22
N ALA A 35 -3.90 -6.46 4.92
CA ALA A 35 -4.88 -6.96 5.87
C ALA A 35 -6.13 -6.06 5.87
N GLY A 36 -7.32 -6.67 5.84
CA GLY A 36 -8.59 -5.93 5.91
C GLY A 36 -8.92 -5.05 4.69
N VAL A 37 -8.25 -5.27 3.56
CA VAL A 37 -8.50 -4.58 2.29
C VAL A 37 -8.67 -5.60 1.16
N GLU A 38 -9.29 -5.18 0.06
CA GLU A 38 -9.45 -5.98 -1.15
C GLU A 38 -8.57 -5.42 -2.27
N MET A 39 -8.05 -6.31 -3.14
CA MET A 39 -7.22 -5.93 -4.28
C MET A 39 -7.97 -6.21 -5.58
N GLU A 40 -8.06 -5.21 -6.45
CA GLU A 40 -8.59 -5.35 -7.80
C GLU A 40 -7.48 -5.13 -8.84
N THR A 41 -7.45 -5.98 -9.87
CA THR A 41 -6.62 -5.79 -11.06
C THR A 41 -7.50 -5.43 -12.25
N LYS A 42 -7.12 -4.43 -13.05
CA LYS A 42 -7.82 -4.05 -14.28
C LYS A 42 -6.94 -4.33 -15.49
N SER A 43 -7.53 -4.95 -16.51
CA SER A 43 -6.90 -5.21 -17.82
C SER A 43 -6.97 -3.99 -18.73
#